data_AF-A0AA43FHM7-F1
#
_entry.id   AF-A0AA43FHM7-F1
#
_cell.length_a   1.000
_cell.length_b   1.000
_cell.length_c   1.000
_cell.angle_alpha   90.00
_cell.angle_beta   90.00
_cell.angle_gamma   90.00
#
_symmetry.space_group_name_H-M   'P 1'
#
loop_
_entity.id
_entity.type
_entity.pdbx_description
1 polymer ?
#
loop_
_entity_poly.entity_id
_entity_poly.type
_entity_poly.pdbx_seq_one_letter_code
_entity_poly.pdbx_strand_id
1 'polypeptide(L)'
;MNSARSMAAALVAGIIVCGGGLGWADTVVFSESEARTDPVTVEVASTPAQRNRGLMFRPSLKEGQGMWFIFPYEKELAFWMKNVRFPIDIIFIDSKFHIRTIHKSVPPCRTETCATYPSRGKVQYVLEVQSGFCEKNGIRENQKVEYKP
;
A
#
# COMPACT_ATOMS: atom_id res chain seq x y z
N MET A 1 -15.25 -57.74 21.58
CA MET A 1 -14.74 -58.28 20.31
C MET A 1 -15.28 -57.42 19.17
N ASN A 2 -14.45 -56.62 18.49
CA ASN A 2 -13.65 -56.94 17.28
C ASN A 2 -14.40 -56.40 16.04
N SER A 3 -13.90 -55.35 15.36
CA SER A 3 -12.88 -55.41 14.28
C SER A 3 -13.45 -56.08 13.01
N ALA A 4 -13.37 -55.58 11.76
CA ALA A 4 -12.70 -54.44 11.13
C ALA A 4 -13.56 -53.98 9.91
N ARG A 5 -13.20 -53.08 8.97
CA ARG A 5 -11.94 -52.38 8.61
C ARG A 5 -12.26 -50.95 8.13
N SER A 6 -11.28 -50.04 8.17
CA SER A 6 -11.25 -48.88 7.27
C SER A 6 -10.79 -49.29 5.87
N MET A 7 -11.25 -48.60 4.83
CA MET A 7 -10.54 -48.51 3.54
C MET A 7 -10.48 -47.06 3.09
N ALA A 8 -9.30 -46.62 2.67
CA ALA A 8 -9.01 -45.23 2.36
C ALA A 8 -9.54 -44.83 0.99
N ALA A 9 -10.18 -43.66 0.91
CA ALA A 9 -10.30 -42.93 -0.35
C ALA A 9 -8.98 -42.18 -0.57
N ALA A 10 -8.23 -42.56 -1.61
CA ALA A 10 -7.00 -41.87 -1.98
C ALA A 10 -7.34 -40.48 -2.55
N LEU A 11 -7.12 -39.44 -1.75
CA LEU A 11 -7.05 -38.07 -2.27
C LEU A 11 -5.80 -37.96 -3.12
N VAL A 12 -5.98 -37.95 -4.44
CA VAL A 12 -4.93 -37.54 -5.39
C VAL A 12 -4.65 -36.07 -5.11
N ALA A 13 -3.56 -35.80 -4.39
CA ALA A 13 -3.04 -34.46 -4.23
C ALA A 13 -2.54 -33.97 -5.59
N GLY A 14 -3.43 -33.31 -6.34
CA GLY A 14 -3.07 -32.62 -7.56
C GLY A 14 -2.07 -31.53 -7.23
N ILE A 15 -0.80 -31.78 -7.54
CA ILE A 15 0.26 -30.78 -7.40
C ILE A 15 -0.05 -29.67 -8.39
N ILE A 16 -0.61 -28.55 -7.89
CA ILE A 16 -0.73 -27.32 -8.66
C ILE A 16 0.69 -26.75 -8.79
N VAL A 17 1.41 -27.20 -9.81
CA VAL A 17 2.62 -26.55 -10.28
C VAL A 17 2.22 -25.29 -11.03
N CYS A 18 1.94 -24.21 -10.29
CA CYS A 18 1.92 -22.87 -10.85
C CYS A 18 3.36 -22.45 -11.17
N GLY A 19 3.87 -22.92 -12.31
CA GLY A 19 5.15 -22.48 -12.85
C GLY A 19 5.04 -21.04 -13.35
N GLY A 20 5.85 -20.13 -12.81
CA GLY A 20 5.87 -18.73 -13.26
C GLY A 20 6.53 -17.76 -12.28
N GLY A 21 7.87 -17.80 -12.17
CA GLY A 21 8.70 -16.70 -11.68
C GLY A 21 8.30 -16.03 -10.36
N LEU A 22 8.68 -16.62 -9.23
CA LEU A 22 8.63 -15.98 -7.90
C LEU A 22 9.69 -14.86 -7.76
N GLY A 23 9.44 -13.73 -8.43
CA GLY A 23 9.91 -12.44 -7.96
C GLY A 23 8.87 -11.94 -6.95
N TRP A 24 9.20 -11.97 -5.67
CA TRP A 24 8.36 -11.41 -4.62
C TRP A 24 8.29 -9.90 -4.85
N ALA A 25 7.09 -9.37 -5.04
CA ALA A 25 6.88 -7.93 -5.13
C ALA A 25 6.58 -7.42 -3.73
N ASP A 26 7.20 -6.29 -3.37
CA ASP A 26 6.96 -5.62 -2.10
C ASP A 26 5.45 -5.44 -1.85
N THR A 27 5.00 -5.68 -0.62
CA THR A 27 3.60 -5.49 -0.21
C THR A 27 3.45 -4.71 1.08
N VAL A 28 2.34 -3.98 1.20
CA VAL A 28 1.87 -3.39 2.46
C VAL A 28 0.56 -4.05 2.85
N VAL A 29 0.51 -4.52 4.10
CA VAL A 29 -0.67 -5.14 4.72
C VAL A 29 -1.17 -4.21 5.82
N PHE A 30 -2.49 -4.08 5.94
CA PHE A 30 -3.15 -3.29 6.97
C PHE A 30 -3.72 -4.24 8.03
N SER A 31 -3.32 -4.08 9.30
CA SER A 31 -3.90 -4.86 10.40
C SER A 31 -5.17 -4.20 10.92
N GLU A 32 -6.13 -4.98 11.43
CA GLU A 32 -7.28 -4.47 12.20
C GLU A 32 -8.25 -3.54 11.44
N SER A 33 -8.34 -3.65 10.11
CA SER A 33 -9.42 -2.98 9.36
C SER A 33 -10.77 -3.67 9.59
N GLU A 34 -11.85 -2.89 9.70
CA GLU A 34 -13.24 -3.39 9.87
C GLU A 34 -13.71 -4.25 8.68
N ALA A 35 -13.13 -4.05 7.51
CA ALA A 35 -13.26 -4.91 6.33
C ALA A 35 -11.97 -5.73 6.11
N ARG A 36 -12.06 -6.89 5.47
CA ARG A 36 -10.87 -7.61 5.01
C ARG A 36 -10.20 -6.82 3.88
N THR A 37 -9.02 -6.27 4.16
CA THR A 37 -8.19 -5.55 3.18
C THR A 37 -7.20 -6.52 2.56
N ASP A 38 -7.19 -6.63 1.22
CA ASP A 38 -6.15 -7.42 0.53
C ASP A 38 -4.81 -6.63 0.49
N PRO A 39 -3.64 -7.32 0.48
CA PRO A 39 -2.34 -6.66 0.43
C PRO A 39 -2.19 -5.72 -0.77
N VAL A 40 -1.60 -4.54 -0.54
CA VAL A 40 -1.26 -3.60 -1.62
C VAL A 40 0.14 -3.92 -2.11
N THR A 41 0.28 -4.27 -3.39
CA THR A 41 1.59 -4.41 -4.04
C THR A 41 2.18 -3.03 -4.32
N VAL A 42 3.41 -2.76 -3.89
CA VAL A 42 4.00 -1.42 -3.93
C VAL A 42 5.26 -1.33 -4.78
N GLU A 43 5.42 -0.22 -5.50
CA GLU A 43 6.73 0.19 -6.03
C GLU A 43 7.46 1.03 -4.98
N VAL A 44 8.75 0.77 -4.75
CA VAL A 44 9.53 1.46 -3.70
C VAL A 44 10.20 2.74 -4.21
N ALA A 45 9.99 3.84 -3.50
CA ALA A 45 10.65 5.12 -3.70
C ALA A 45 11.56 5.47 -2.51
N SER A 46 12.80 4.94 -2.52
CA SER A 46 13.78 5.10 -1.44
C SER A 46 14.88 6.14 -1.72
N THR A 47 15.12 6.48 -2.99
CA THR A 47 16.08 7.54 -3.38
C THR A 47 15.40 8.92 -3.50
N PRO A 48 16.14 10.04 -3.38
CA PRO A 48 15.60 11.38 -3.62
C PRO A 48 14.94 11.53 -5.00
N ALA A 49 15.55 10.93 -6.05
CA ALA A 49 15.03 11.00 -7.42
C ALA A 49 13.69 10.24 -7.57
N GLN A 50 13.58 9.04 -7.00
CA GLN A 50 12.31 8.29 -7.00
C GLN A 50 11.23 9.03 -6.21
N ARG A 51 11.54 9.53 -5.01
CA ARG A 51 10.57 10.27 -4.19
C ARG A 51 10.09 11.56 -4.85
N ASN A 52 10.99 12.31 -5.50
CA ASN A 52 10.62 13.53 -6.22
C ASN A 52 9.79 13.23 -7.48
N ARG A 53 9.94 12.04 -8.09
CA ARG A 53 9.14 11.61 -9.25
C ARG A 53 7.78 11.06 -8.86
N GLY A 54 7.69 10.26 -7.80
CA GLY A 54 6.43 9.65 -7.33
C GLY A 54 5.60 9.00 -8.46
N LEU A 55 4.29 9.23 -8.41
CA LEU A 55 3.34 8.83 -9.44
C LEU A 55 3.24 9.81 -10.65
N MET A 56 4.14 10.81 -10.77
CA MET A 56 4.06 11.81 -11.84
C MET A 56 4.06 11.18 -13.25
N PHE A 57 3.27 11.76 -14.13
CA PHE A 57 3.12 11.39 -15.55
C PHE A 57 2.55 9.99 -15.83
N ARG A 58 2.30 9.15 -14.81
CA ARG A 58 1.64 7.84 -14.99
C ARG A 58 0.22 8.03 -15.52
N PRO A 59 -0.29 7.14 -16.41
CA PRO A 59 -1.65 7.24 -16.93
C PRO A 59 -2.70 6.87 -15.87
N SER A 60 -2.38 5.91 -15.01
CA SER A 60 -3.23 5.40 -13.93
C SER A 60 -2.38 4.69 -12.87
N LEU A 61 -3.03 4.35 -11.75
CA LEU A 61 -2.58 3.36 -10.76
C LEU A 61 -3.68 2.29 -10.68
N LYS A 62 -3.31 1.01 -10.71
CA LYS A 62 -4.31 -0.07 -10.66
C LYS A 62 -4.80 -0.28 -9.23
N GLU A 63 -6.00 -0.84 -9.09
CA GLU A 63 -6.47 -1.34 -7.81
C GLU A 63 -5.52 -2.40 -7.25
N GLY A 64 -5.32 -2.40 -5.92
CA GLY A 64 -4.34 -3.25 -5.24
C GLY A 64 -2.88 -2.85 -5.47
N GLN A 65 -2.60 -1.74 -6.17
CA GLN A 65 -1.26 -1.20 -6.35
C GLN A 65 -1.07 0.13 -5.63
N GLY A 66 0.18 0.40 -5.22
CA GLY A 66 0.58 1.65 -4.59
C GLY A 66 2.05 2.01 -4.83
N MET A 67 2.48 3.12 -4.24
CA MET A 67 3.89 3.51 -4.16
C MET A 67 4.29 3.75 -2.70
N TRP A 68 5.36 3.08 -2.27
CA TRP A 68 5.89 3.11 -0.91
C TRP A 68 7.13 3.98 -0.84
N PHE A 69 7.00 5.16 -0.25
CA PHE A 69 8.06 6.13 -0.09
C PHE A 69 8.78 5.88 1.23
N ILE A 70 10.08 5.59 1.18
CA ILE A 70 10.92 5.40 2.36
C ILE A 70 11.79 6.64 2.56
N PHE A 71 11.75 7.24 3.76
CA PHE A 71 12.64 8.33 4.15
C PHE A 71 13.71 7.83 5.14
N PRO A 72 14.95 8.37 5.09
CA PRO A 72 16.06 7.88 5.90
C PRO A 72 15.95 8.19 7.40
N TYR A 73 15.06 9.11 7.80
CA TYR A 73 14.79 9.49 9.18
C TYR A 73 13.39 10.10 9.30
N GLU A 74 12.81 10.04 10.49
CA GLU A 74 11.53 10.67 10.79
C GLU A 74 11.60 12.20 10.67
N LYS A 75 10.65 12.77 9.93
CA LYS A 75 10.47 14.21 9.81
C LYS A 75 9.04 14.57 9.43
N GLU A 76 8.68 15.84 9.55
CA GLU A 76 7.45 16.33 8.93
C GLU A 76 7.60 16.35 7.41
N LEU A 77 6.56 15.91 6.71
CA LEU A 77 6.50 15.80 5.26
C LEU A 77 5.29 16.57 4.74
N ALA A 78 5.40 17.05 3.52
CA ALA A 78 4.25 17.49 2.74
C ALA A 78 4.38 16.94 1.32
N PHE A 79 3.28 16.42 0.80
CA PHE A 79 3.18 15.93 -0.57
C PHE A 79 2.35 16.90 -1.43
N TRP A 80 2.46 16.76 -2.74
CA TRP A 80 1.79 17.60 -3.73
C TRP A 80 1.41 16.79 -4.96
N MET A 81 0.43 17.26 -5.72
CA MET A 81 -0.11 16.51 -6.87
C MET A 81 0.39 16.99 -8.23
N LYS A 82 1.47 17.80 -8.27
CA LYS A 82 2.04 18.35 -9.51
C LYS A 82 2.34 17.21 -10.48
N ASN A 83 1.76 17.25 -11.68
CA ASN A 83 1.91 16.28 -12.76
C ASN A 83 1.38 14.85 -12.49
N VAL A 84 0.72 14.60 -11.35
CA VAL A 84 -0.08 13.39 -11.13
C VAL A 84 -1.40 13.54 -11.93
N ARG A 85 -1.87 12.47 -12.58
CA ARG A 85 -2.94 12.55 -13.58
C ARG A 85 -4.32 12.08 -13.11
N PHE A 86 -4.38 11.41 -11.97
CA PHE A 86 -5.56 10.76 -11.37
C PHE A 86 -5.57 11.05 -9.85
N PRO A 87 -6.73 11.03 -9.19
CA PRO A 87 -6.79 11.24 -7.75
C PRO A 87 -6.22 10.04 -6.98
N ILE A 88 -5.67 10.30 -5.79
CA ILE A 88 -5.04 9.30 -4.91
C ILE A 88 -5.46 9.52 -3.46
N ASP A 89 -5.32 8.49 -2.62
CA ASP A 89 -5.22 8.69 -1.17
C ASP A 89 -3.73 8.71 -0.78
N ILE A 90 -3.35 9.60 0.14
CA ILE A 90 -1.99 9.74 0.67
C ILE A 90 -2.01 9.37 2.16
N ILE A 91 -1.28 8.32 2.52
CA ILE A 91 -1.26 7.73 3.87
C ILE A 91 0.13 7.96 4.47
N PHE A 92 0.23 8.82 5.48
CA PHE A 92 1.47 9.16 6.17
C PHE A 92 1.68 8.25 7.40
N ILE A 93 2.86 7.63 7.54
CA ILE A 93 3.12 6.53 8.48
C ILE A 93 4.42 6.75 9.28
N ASP A 94 4.38 6.54 10.61
CA ASP A 94 5.54 6.71 11.50
C ASP A 94 6.58 5.57 11.43
N SER A 95 7.72 5.73 12.10
CA SER A 95 8.77 4.70 12.13
C SER A 95 8.34 3.39 12.81
N LYS A 96 7.22 3.40 13.54
CA LYS A 96 6.62 2.26 14.23
C LYS A 96 5.48 1.62 13.40
N PHE A 97 5.31 2.06 12.15
CA PHE A 97 4.29 1.63 11.20
C PHE A 97 2.83 1.93 11.63
N HIS A 98 2.58 3.01 12.36
CA HIS A 98 1.22 3.52 12.58
C HIS A 98 0.89 4.64 11.59
N ILE A 99 -0.32 4.59 11.03
CA ILE A 99 -0.86 5.67 10.20
C ILE A 99 -1.06 6.92 11.08
N ARG A 100 -0.44 8.04 10.70
CA ARG A 100 -0.50 9.31 11.45
C ARG A 100 -1.45 10.32 10.83
N THR A 101 -1.61 10.31 9.50
CA THR A 101 -2.54 11.18 8.79
C THR A 101 -2.93 10.56 7.46
N ILE A 102 -4.21 10.67 7.10
CA ILE A 102 -4.72 10.28 5.77
C ILE A 102 -5.30 11.51 5.07
N HIS A 103 -4.85 11.78 3.85
CA HIS A 103 -5.55 12.67 2.92
C HIS A 103 -6.23 11.81 1.87
N LYS A 104 -7.57 11.80 1.87
CA LYS A 104 -8.39 10.99 0.94
C LYS A 104 -8.74 11.80 -0.31
N SER A 105 -8.88 11.12 -1.44
CA SER A 105 -9.38 11.67 -2.71
C SER A 105 -8.68 12.96 -3.14
N VAL A 106 -7.36 12.99 -3.00
CA VAL A 106 -6.51 14.14 -3.32
C VAL A 106 -6.52 14.38 -4.83
N PRO A 107 -6.93 15.57 -5.32
CA PRO A 107 -7.16 15.79 -6.75
C PRO A 107 -5.86 15.97 -7.56
N PRO A 108 -5.84 15.60 -8.86
CA PRO A 108 -4.73 15.91 -9.77
C PRO A 108 -4.38 17.41 -9.79
N CYS A 109 -3.09 17.74 -9.93
CA CYS A 109 -2.66 19.13 -10.14
C CYS A 109 -1.75 19.26 -11.37
N ARG A 110 -2.10 20.17 -12.29
CA ARG A 110 -1.31 20.47 -13.50
C ARG A 110 -0.99 21.97 -13.66
N THR A 111 -1.33 22.78 -12.67
CA THR A 111 -0.99 24.20 -12.57
C THR A 111 0.44 24.39 -12.04
N GLU A 112 0.99 25.61 -12.11
CA GLU A 112 2.29 25.91 -11.51
C GLU A 112 2.26 25.94 -9.98
N THR A 113 1.17 26.43 -9.40
CA THR A 113 0.90 26.35 -7.97
C THR A 113 0.00 25.16 -7.67
N CYS A 114 0.46 24.24 -6.82
CA CYS A 114 -0.32 23.10 -6.33
C CYS A 114 -0.51 23.19 -4.81
N ALA A 115 -1.65 22.70 -4.31
CA ALA A 115 -1.86 22.52 -2.89
C ALA A 115 -0.89 21.47 -2.31
N THR A 116 -0.54 21.65 -1.03
CA THR A 116 0.35 20.76 -0.28
C THR A 116 -0.41 20.04 0.83
N TYR A 117 -0.14 18.76 1.00
CA TYR A 117 -0.84 17.86 1.93
C TYR A 117 0.15 17.42 3.03
N PRO A 118 0.10 18.02 4.23
CA PRO A 118 1.09 17.79 5.28
C PRO A 118 0.80 16.53 6.11
N SER A 119 1.86 15.91 6.64
CA SER A 119 1.79 14.72 7.50
C SER A 119 1.29 14.95 8.92
N ARG A 120 1.08 16.23 9.31
CA ARG A 120 0.61 16.69 10.64
C ARG A 120 1.37 16.06 11.82
N GLY A 121 2.66 15.83 11.63
CA GLY A 121 3.56 15.19 12.60
C GLY A 121 4.72 14.50 11.91
N LYS A 122 5.68 14.00 12.71
CA LYS A 122 6.83 13.26 12.19
C LYS A 122 6.41 11.88 11.67
N VAL A 123 6.95 11.54 10.51
CA VAL A 123 6.71 10.27 9.80
C VAL A 123 7.97 9.83 9.06
N GLN A 124 8.07 8.54 8.76
CA GLN A 124 9.19 7.95 8.03
C GLN A 124 8.78 7.34 6.68
N TYR A 125 7.50 6.98 6.54
CA TYR A 125 6.98 6.34 5.34
C TYR A 125 5.73 7.06 4.81
N VAL A 126 5.49 6.97 3.51
CA VAL A 126 4.24 7.39 2.87
C VAL A 126 3.80 6.31 1.90
N LEU A 127 2.52 6.00 1.90
CA LEU A 127 1.88 5.12 0.91
C LEU A 127 0.90 5.95 0.08
N GLU A 128 1.15 6.00 -1.23
CA GLU A 128 0.18 6.51 -2.22
C GLU A 128 -0.60 5.33 -2.83
N VAL A 129 -1.93 5.39 -2.81
CA VAL A 129 -2.85 4.38 -3.37
C VAL A 129 -3.96 5.06 -4.16
N GLN A 130 -4.73 4.29 -4.95
CA GLN A 130 -5.87 4.82 -5.69
C GLN A 130 -6.88 5.55 -4.78
N SER A 131 -7.44 6.66 -5.27
CA SER A 131 -8.50 7.43 -4.58
C SER A 131 -9.62 6.54 -4.06
N GLY A 132 -10.02 6.75 -2.80
CA GLY A 132 -11.11 6.02 -2.17
C GLY A 132 -10.73 4.63 -1.63
N PHE A 133 -9.48 4.19 -1.81
CA PHE A 133 -8.97 2.95 -1.19
C PHE A 133 -9.19 2.96 0.34
N CYS A 134 -8.93 4.09 1.00
CA CYS A 134 -9.06 4.21 2.45
C CYS A 134 -10.51 4.21 2.93
N GLU A 135 -11.46 4.58 2.05
CA GLU A 135 -12.89 4.53 2.35
C GLU A 135 -13.43 3.12 2.13
N LYS A 136 -13.16 2.52 0.97
CA LYS A 136 -13.57 1.16 0.61
C LYS A 136 -13.11 0.11 1.64
N ASN A 137 -11.89 0.24 2.16
CA ASN A 137 -11.27 -0.73 3.06
C ASN A 137 -11.35 -0.34 4.55
N GLY A 138 -12.02 0.77 4.88
CA GLY A 138 -12.15 1.22 6.28
C GLY A 138 -10.83 1.61 6.95
N ILE A 139 -9.86 2.13 6.19
CA ILE A 139 -8.53 2.52 6.70
C ILE A 139 -8.62 3.84 7.46
N ARG A 140 -8.02 3.86 8.66
CA ARG A 140 -8.13 4.94 9.65
C ARG A 140 -6.77 5.31 10.26
N GLU A 141 -6.69 6.50 10.86
CA GLU A 141 -5.50 6.94 11.60
C GLU A 141 -5.31 6.10 12.89
N ASN A 142 -4.06 5.99 13.34
CA ASN A 142 -3.56 5.10 14.39
C ASN A 142 -3.64 3.59 14.10
N GLN A 143 -4.28 3.17 13.01
CA GLN A 143 -4.17 1.81 12.51
C GLN A 143 -2.71 1.48 12.16
N LYS A 144 -2.30 0.23 12.42
CA LYS A 144 -0.97 -0.27 12.11
C LYS A 144 -0.91 -0.90 10.71
N VAL A 145 0.25 -0.78 10.07
CA VAL A 145 0.58 -1.46 8.81
C VAL A 145 1.80 -2.36 8.99
N GLU A 146 1.99 -3.27 8.04
CA GLU A 146 3.16 -4.15 7.93
C GLU A 146 3.69 -4.06 6.50
N TYR A 147 4.98 -3.77 6.34
CA TYR A 147 5.66 -3.72 5.05
C TYR A 147 6.52 -4.98 4.87
N LYS A 148 6.34 -5.66 3.73
CA LYS A 148 7.00 -6.92 3.37
C LYS A 148 7.73 -6.74 2.05
N PRO A 149 9.06 -6.59 2.06
CA PRO A 149 9.87 -6.62 0.84
C PRO A 149 9.98 -8.05 0.26
#